data_AF-A0A850MJK5-F1
#
_entry.id   AF-A0A850MJK5-F1
#
_cell.length_a   1.000
_cell.length_b   1.000
_cell.length_c   1.000
_cell.angle_alpha   90.00
_cell.angle_beta   90.00
_cell.angle_gamma   90.00
#
_symmetry.space_group_name_H-M   'P 1'
#
loop_
_entity.id
_entity.type
_entity.pdbx_description
1 polymer ?
#
loop_
_entity_poly.entity_id
_entity_poly.type
_entity_poly.pdbx_seq_one_letter_code
_entity_poly.pdbx_strand_id
1 'polypeptide(L)' 'MFPIKLGCSGWSYEDWKRVFYKPGINSRGMLPFYAKVFGTVEINSTFYRLPAVRSEER' A
#
# COMPACT_ATOMS: atom_id res chain seq x y z
N MET A 1 13.53 4.78 23.99
CA MET A 1 13.18 3.64 23.11
C MET A 1 12.41 4.19 21.93
N PHE A 2 12.82 3.94 20.69
CA PHE A 2 12.05 4.36 19.50
C PHE A 2 10.95 3.34 19.18
N PRO A 3 9.81 3.79 18.62
CA PRO A 3 8.73 2.89 18.23
C PRO A 3 9.16 2.00 17.06
N ILE A 4 8.89 0.69 17.16
CA ILE A 4 9.02 -0.25 16.04
C ILE A 4 7.80 -0.08 15.14
N LYS A 5 8.03 0.09 13.83
CA LYS A 5 6.97 0.16 12.83
C LYS A 5 6.88 -1.14 12.04
N LEU A 6 5.66 -1.64 11.86
CA LEU A 6 5.36 -2.86 11.12
C LEU A 6 4.62 -2.55 9.82
N GLY A 7 4.93 -3.34 8.78
CA GLY A 7 4.38 -3.21 7.44
C GLY A 7 4.75 -4.38 6.53
N CYS A 8 4.31 -4.31 5.28
CA CYS A 8 4.48 -5.33 4.24
C CYS A 8 5.24 -4.75 3.02
N SER A 9 5.77 -5.64 2.17
CA SER A 9 6.47 -5.31 0.91
C SER A 9 5.54 -4.93 -0.24
N GLY A 10 4.58 -4.05 0.05
CA GLY A 10 3.56 -3.59 -0.88
C GLY A 10 2.16 -3.66 -0.29
N TRP A 11 1.20 -3.15 -1.04
CA TRP A 11 -0.22 -3.14 -0.65
C TRP A 11 -1.17 -3.48 -1.81
N SER A 12 -0.75 -3.36 -3.07
CA SER A 12 -1.66 -3.47 -4.22
C SER A 12 -1.80 -4.90 -4.76
N TYR A 13 -2.28 -5.83 -3.93
CA TYR A 13 -2.48 -7.24 -4.31
C TYR A 13 -3.97 -7.58 -4.51
N GLU A 14 -4.31 -8.20 -5.65
CA GLU A 14 -5.69 -8.62 -5.94
C GLU A 14 -6.20 -9.68 -4.95
N ASP A 15 -5.34 -10.63 -4.55
CA ASP A 15 -5.71 -11.69 -3.60
C ASP A 15 -6.13 -11.12 -2.23
N TRP A 16 -5.60 -9.96 -1.85
CA TRP A 16 -5.94 -9.29 -0.60
C TRP A 16 -7.36 -8.72 -0.62
N LYS A 17 -7.98 -8.51 -1.79
CA LYS A 17 -9.36 -8.03 -1.89
C LYS A 17 -10.38 -8.97 -1.27
N ARG A 18 -10.04 -10.25 -1.10
CA ARG A 18 -10.92 -11.27 -0.53
C ARG A 18 -10.69 -11.53 0.96
N VAL A 19 -9.54 -11.13 1.51
CA VAL A 19 -9.11 -11.51 2.87
C VAL A 19 -8.78 -10.33 3.78
N PHE A 20 -8.35 -9.20 3.22
CA PHE A 20 -7.84 -8.06 3.98
C PHE A 20 -8.64 -6.78 3.72
N TYR A 21 -9.03 -6.53 2.47
CA TYR A 21 -9.77 -5.33 2.12
C TYR A 21 -11.29 -5.51 2.24
N LYS A 22 -11.99 -4.38 2.38
CA LYS A 22 -13.46 -4.35 2.28
C LYS A 22 -13.92 -4.79 0.88
N PRO A 23 -15.07 -5.49 0.78
CA PRO A 23 -15.69 -5.81 -0.50
C PRO A 23 -15.89 -4.58 -1.37
N GLY A 24 -15.57 -4.68 -2.67
CA GLY A 24 -15.76 -3.60 -3.63
C GLY A 24 -14.71 -2.48 -3.58
N ILE A 25 -13.61 -2.63 -2.84
CA ILE A 25 -12.53 -1.64 -2.84
C ILE A 25 -11.92 -1.51 -4.24
N ASN A 26 -11.73 -0.26 -4.68
CA ASN A 26 -10.94 0.01 -5.88
C ASN A 26 -9.46 0.19 -5.52
N SER A 27 -8.57 0.16 -6.53
CA SER A 27 -7.12 0.28 -6.33
C SER A 27 -6.69 1.54 -5.58
N ARG A 28 -7.36 2.68 -5.85
CA ARG A 28 -7.11 3.95 -5.16
C ARG A 28 -7.46 3.90 -3.67
N GLY A 29 -8.37 3.02 -3.27
CA GLY A 29 -8.75 2.82 -1.87
C GLY A 29 -7.82 1.89 -1.09
N MET A 30 -6.97 1.10 -1.75
CA MET A 30 -6.17 0.06 -1.10
C MET A 30 -5.10 0.64 -0.17
N LEU A 31 -4.37 1.69 -0.58
CA LEU A 31 -3.36 2.33 0.27
C LEU A 31 -4.00 3.06 1.48
N PRO A 32 -5.04 3.90 1.31
CA PRO A 32 -5.72 4.52 2.45
C PRO A 32 -6.33 3.50 3.43
N PHE A 33 -6.76 2.33 2.95
CA PHE A 33 -7.22 1.27 3.84
C PHE A 33 -6.05 0.62 4.58
N TYR A 34 -4.99 0.26 3.86
CA TYR A 34 -3.79 -0.37 4.42
C TYR A 34 -3.15 0.50 5.51
N ALA A 35 -3.05 1.81 5.29
CA ALA A 35 -2.48 2.77 6.25
C ALA A 35 -3.27 2.91 7.56
N LYS A 36 -4.51 2.39 7.63
CA LYS A 36 -5.27 2.31 8.89
C LYS A 36 -4.85 1.14 9.77
N VAL A 37 -4.17 0.15 9.19
CA VAL A 37 -3.75 -1.08 9.88
C VAL A 37 -2.25 -1.08 10.14
N PHE A 38 -1.44 -0.67 9.17
CA PHE A 38 0.02 -0.69 9.25
C PHE A 38 0.60 0.72 9.15
N GLY A 39 1.66 0.96 9.94
CA GLY A 39 2.33 2.26 10.01
C GLY A 39 3.42 2.47 8.96
N THR A 40 3.78 1.43 8.22
CA THR A 40 4.78 1.47 7.13
C THR A 40 4.42 0.52 5.99
N VAL A 41 5.03 0.76 4.83
CA VAL A 41 5.00 -0.11 3.65
C VAL A 41 6.31 0.06 2.90
N GLU A 42 6.81 -1.02 2.30
CA GLU A 42 7.96 -0.96 1.40
C GLU A 42 7.48 -0.81 -0.06
N ILE A 43 8.18 0.01 -0.84
CA ILE A 43 7.81 0.35 -2.22
C ILE A 43 8.99 0.09 -3.15
N ASN A 44 8.78 -0.78 -4.14
CA ASN A 44 9.80 -1.15 -5.14
C ASN A 44 9.37 -0.87 -6.59
N SER A 45 8.34 -0.05 -6.80
CA SER A 45 7.79 0.26 -8.12
C SER A 45 8.83 0.86 -9.08
N THR A 46 9.76 1.66 -8.55
CA THR A 46 10.84 2.31 -9.29
C THR A 46 11.79 1.35 -9.98
N PHE A 47 11.90 0.10 -9.50
CA PHE A 47 12.70 -0.94 -10.15
C PHE A 47 12.15 -1.33 -11.52
N TYR A 48 10.82 -1.26 -11.68
CA TYR A 48 10.13 -1.66 -12.90
C TYR A 48 9.85 -0.49 -13.84
N ARG A 49 9.59 0.69 -13.27
CA ARG A 49 9.36 1.92 -14.00
C ARG A 49 9.47 3.11 -13.06
N LEU A 50 10.12 4.18 -13.51
CA LEU A 50 10.02 5.45 -12.81
C LEU A 50 8.56 5.89 -12.77
N PRO A 51 8.00 6.16 -11.59
CA PRO A 51 6.64 6.57 -11.53
C PRO A 51 6.46 7.96 -12.13
N ALA A 52 5.28 8.21 -12.70
CA ALA A 52 4.96 9.54 -13.19
C ALA A 52 4.77 10.46 -11.99
N VAL A 53 5.41 11.64 -11.99
CA VAL A 53 5.46 12.66 -10.91
C VAL A 53 4.16 12.80 -10.09
N ARG A 54 3.01 12.67 -10.75
CA ARG A 54 1.67 12.77 -10.14
C ARG A 54 1.28 11.60 -9.22
N SER A 55 2.01 10.49 -9.21
CA SER A 55 1.59 9.24 -8.58
C SER A 55 2.05 9.13 -7.12
N GLU A 56 3.17 9.78 -6.77
CA GLU A 56 3.80 9.75 -5.44
C GLU A 56 3.25 10.83 -4.49
N GLU A 57 2.71 11.92 -5.03
CA GLU A 57 2.23 13.08 -4.27
C GLU A 57 0.82 12.92 -3.67
N ARG A 58 0.13 11.80 -3.91
CA ARG A 58 -1.27 11.56 -3.48
C ARG A 58 -1.38 10.62 -2.30
#